data_AF-A0A9P7FKL6-F1
#
_entry.id   AF-A0A9P7FKL6-F1
#
_cell.length_a   1.000
_cell.length_b   1.000
_cell.length_c   1.000
_cell.angle_alpha   90.00
_cell.angle_beta   90.00
_cell.angle_gamma   90.00
#
_symmetry.space_group_name_H-M   'P 1'
#
loop_
_entity.id
_entity.type
_entity.pdbx_description
1 polymer ?
#
loop_
_entity_poly.entity_id
_entity_poly.type
_entity_poly.pdbx_seq_one_letter_code
_entity_poly.pdbx_strand_id
1 'polypeptide(L)' 'MRANGHLTLNGKKMSKSLGNFLTLRDGIRKFGADATRLSLADAGDGLEDANFEEKTANANILRIHTLLGWCE' A
#
# COMPACT_ATOMS: atom_id res chain seq x y z
N MET A 1 -7.60 21.45 -10.19
CA MET A 1 -7.53 20.03 -10.63
C MET A 1 -6.80 19.25 -9.55
N ARG A 2 -7.31 18.11 -9.10
CA ARG A 2 -6.57 17.20 -8.20
C ARG A 2 -5.95 16.10 -9.06
N ALA A 3 -4.65 15.94 -8.96
CA ALA A 3 -3.86 14.93 -9.65
C ALA A 3 -2.84 14.35 -8.67
N ASN A 4 -2.29 13.19 -9.00
CA ASN A 4 -1.26 12.48 -8.25
C ASN A 4 -0.21 11.93 -9.22
N GLY A 5 0.99 11.64 -8.73
CA GLY A 5 2.01 10.95 -9.52
C GLY A 5 1.67 9.48 -9.75
N HIS A 6 2.54 8.79 -10.49
CA HIS A 6 2.39 7.35 -10.73
C HIS A 6 2.78 6.54 -9.50
N LEU A 7 2.21 5.34 -9.38
CA LEU A 7 2.50 4.44 -8.27
C LEU A 7 3.74 3.60 -8.57
N THR A 8 4.71 3.64 -7.66
CA THR A 8 5.83 2.71 -7.57
C THR A 8 5.54 1.63 -6.53
N LEU A 9 6.22 0.49 -6.65
CA LEU A 9 6.12 -0.63 -5.71
C LEU A 9 7.51 -0.90 -5.13
N ASN A 10 7.64 -0.80 -3.82
CA ASN A 10 8.89 -0.95 -3.07
C ASN A 10 10.03 -0.08 -3.65
N GLY A 11 9.72 1.18 -3.99
CA GLY A 11 10.67 2.16 -4.53
C GLY A 11 11.09 1.92 -5.98
N LYS A 12 10.45 0.97 -6.67
CA LYS A 12 10.76 0.63 -8.06
C LYS A 12 9.52 0.76 -8.94
N LYS A 13 9.73 1.02 -10.23
CA LYS A 13 8.66 1.06 -11.23
C LYS A 13 7.81 -0.22 -11.14
N MET A 14 6.50 -0.06 -11.06
CA MET A 14 5.58 -1.18 -11.13
C MET A 14 5.53 -1.70 -12.57
N SER A 15 5.98 -2.93 -12.81
CA SER A 15 6.07 -3.52 -14.14
C SER A 15 5.97 -5.05 -14.11
N LYS A 16 5.09 -5.60 -14.96
CA LYS A 16 4.92 -7.04 -15.13
C LYS A 16 6.20 -7.71 -15.65
N SER A 17 6.91 -7.07 -16.59
CA SER A 17 8.13 -7.63 -17.18
C SER A 17 9.32 -7.64 -16.20
N LEU A 18 9.31 -6.77 -15.19
CA LEU A 18 10.35 -6.72 -14.15
C LEU A 18 10.01 -7.60 -12.94
N GLY A 19 8.87 -8.30 -12.95
CA GLY A 19 8.36 -9.06 -11.80
C GLY A 19 7.91 -8.19 -10.61
N ASN A 20 8.06 -6.87 -10.69
CA ASN A 20 7.66 -5.91 -9.66
C ASN A 20 6.23 -5.43 -9.92
N PHE A 21 5.25 -6.31 -9.74
CA PHE A 21 3.85 -6.02 -10.05
C PHE A 21 2.93 -6.60 -8.99
N LEU A 22 1.93 -5.83 -8.59
CA LEU A 22 0.93 -6.24 -7.61
C LEU A 22 -0.45 -5.85 -8.14
N THR A 23 -1.33 -6.83 -8.37
CA THR A 23 -2.73 -6.51 -8.69
C THR A 23 -3.47 -6.08 -7.43
N LEU A 24 -4.56 -5.31 -7.60
CA LEU A 24 -5.45 -4.97 -6.49
C LEU A 24 -5.95 -6.22 -5.75
N ARG A 25 -6.32 -7.28 -6.49
CA ARG A 25 -6.81 -8.54 -5.92
C ARG A 25 -5.72 -9.24 -5.11
N ASP A 26 -4.49 -9.25 -5.59
CA ASP A 26 -3.37 -9.86 -4.88
C ASP A 26 -2.99 -9.06 -3.64
N GLY A 27 -3.00 -7.72 -3.72
CA GLY A 27 -2.79 -6.84 -2.57
C GLY A 27 -3.82 -7.10 -1.46
N ILE A 28 -5.11 -7.13 -1.81
CA ILE A 28 -6.18 -7.43 -0.85
C ILE A 28 -6.02 -8.83 -0.26
N ARG A 29 -5.69 -9.85 -1.08
CA ARG A 29 -5.49 -11.22 -0.61
C ARG A 29 -4.27 -11.33 0.33
N LYS A 30 -3.22 -10.56 0.05
CA LYS A 30 -1.94 -10.62 0.77
C LYS A 30 -1.97 -9.85 2.08
N PHE A 31 -2.60 -8.68 2.11
CA PHE A 31 -2.56 -7.77 3.26
C PHE A 31 -3.93 -7.50 3.91
N GLY A 32 -5.03 -7.89 3.27
CA GLY A 32 -6.37 -7.46 3.66
C GLY A 32 -6.72 -6.07 3.08
N ALA A 33 -8.01 -5.79 2.99
CA ALA A 33 -8.50 -4.55 2.38
C ALA A 33 -8.07 -3.30 3.15
N ASP A 34 -8.15 -3.33 4.48
CA ASP A 34 -7.90 -2.15 5.31
C ASP A 34 -6.42 -1.80 5.39
N ALA A 35 -5.53 -2.78 5.60
CA ALA A 35 -4.10 -2.53 5.59
C ALA A 35 -3.62 -2.06 4.20
N THR A 36 -4.18 -2.60 3.11
CA THR A 36 -3.88 -2.14 1.74
C THR A 36 -4.28 -0.67 1.55
N ARG A 37 -5.49 -0.29 1.97
CA ARG A 37 -5.96 1.10 1.88
C ARG A 37 -5.15 2.05 2.76
N LEU A 38 -4.79 1.63 3.97
CA LEU A 38 -3.97 2.43 4.86
C LEU A 38 -2.58 2.68 4.26
N SER A 39 -1.97 1.66 3.65
CA SER A 39 -0.71 1.82 2.93
C SER A 39 -0.82 2.67 1.66
N LEU A 40 -1.95 2.64 0.96
CA LEU A 40 -2.20 3.54 -0.17
C LEU A 40 -2.39 5.00 0.28
N ALA A 41 -2.97 5.22 1.46
CA ALA A 41 -3.09 6.55 2.05
C ALA A 41 -1.72 7.11 2.49
N ASP A 42 -0.81 6.23 2.94
CA ASP A 42 0.57 6.56 3.32
C ASP A 42 1.52 6.71 2.11
N ALA A 43 1.12 6.24 0.92
CA ALA A 43 2.00 6.16 -0.25
C ALA A 43 2.43 7.53 -0.82
N GLY A 44 1.70 8.59 -0.52
CA GLY A 44 1.97 9.96 -0.97
C GLY A 44 0.70 10.73 -1.36
N ASP A 45 0.67 12.03 -1.04
CA ASP A 45 -0.48 12.93 -1.23
C ASP A 45 -0.19 14.11 -2.19
N GLY A 46 1.03 14.16 -2.75
CA GLY A 46 1.49 15.20 -3.68
C GLY A 46 1.37 14.83 -5.17
N LEU A 47 2.04 15.64 -6.00
CA LEU A 47 2.14 15.42 -7.45
C LEU A 47 3.31 14.50 -7.85
N GLU A 48 4.20 14.19 -6.91
CA GLU A 48 5.31 13.26 -7.11
C GLU A 48 4.82 11.81 -7.14
N ASP A 49 5.65 10.91 -7.66
CA ASP A 49 5.33 9.49 -7.70
C ASP A 49 5.14 8.93 -6.29
N ALA A 50 3.99 8.31 -6.05
CA ALA A 50 3.66 7.65 -4.80
C ALA A 50 4.36 6.29 -4.72
N ASN A 51 4.60 5.79 -3.50
CA ASN A 51 5.25 4.50 -3.29
C ASN A 51 4.42 3.58 -2.40
N PHE A 52 3.99 2.45 -2.94
CA PHE A 52 3.42 1.38 -2.12
C PHE A 52 4.54 0.48 -1.59
N GLU A 53 4.73 0.47 -0.27
CA GLU A 53 5.70 -0.41 0.38
C GLU A 53 5.01 -1.60 1.05
N GLU A 54 5.32 -2.80 0.60
CA GLU A 54 4.76 -4.03 1.16
C GLU A 54 5.17 -4.22 2.64
N LYS A 55 6.34 -3.70 3.03
CA LYS A 55 6.78 -3.68 4.42
C LYS A 55 5.83 -2.85 5.30
N THR A 56 5.40 -1.69 4.81
CA THR A 56 4.42 -0.84 5.49
C THR A 56 3.06 -1.50 5.55
N ALA A 57 2.61 -2.15 4.46
CA ALA A 57 1.36 -2.91 4.44
C ALA A 57 1.34 -4.04 5.47
N ASN A 58 2.42 -4.82 5.57
CA ASN A 58 2.56 -5.86 6.60
C ASN A 58 2.53 -5.27 8.02
N ALA A 59 3.22 -4.17 8.26
CA ALA A 59 3.20 -3.50 9.56
C ALA A 59 1.79 -2.98 9.91
N ASN A 60 1.04 -2.50 8.92
CA ASN A 60 -0.31 -1.99 9.10
C ASN A 60 -1.31 -3.08 9.52
N ILE A 61 -1.13 -4.33 9.09
CA ILE A 61 -1.93 -5.46 9.59
C ILE A 61 -1.82 -5.57 11.11
N LEU A 62 -0.59 -5.56 11.63
CA LEU A 62 -0.33 -5.65 13.07
C LEU A 62 -0.89 -4.44 13.81
N ARG A 63 -0.69 -3.23 13.28
CA ARG A 63 -1.20 -1.99 13.90
C ARG A 63 -2.72 -2.00 14.04
N ILE A 64 -3.43 -2.37 12.98
CA ILE A 64 -4.89 -2.43 12.98
C ILE A 64 -5.37 -3.51 13.98
N HIS A 65 -4.75 -4.69 13.97
CA HIS A 65 -5.08 -5.76 14.92
C HIS A 65 -4.88 -5.31 16.38
N THR A 66 -3.75 -4.69 16.69
CA THR A 66 -3.48 -4.18 18.06
C THR A 66 -4.42 -3.04 18.45
N LEU A 67 -4.81 -2.19 17.51
CA LEU A 67 -5.75 -1.10 17.77
C LEU A 67 -7.14 -1.66 18.12
N LEU A 68 -7.62 -2.65 17.37
CA LEU A 68 -8.90 -3.31 17.64
C LEU A 68 -8.91 -3.91 19.05
N GLY A 69 -7.88 -4.65 19.44
CA GLY A 69 -7.78 -5.21 20.79
C GLY A 69 -7.60 -4.19 21.91
N TRP A 70 -7.27 -2.93 21.60
CA TRP A 70 -7.24 -1.84 22.59
C TRP A 70 -8.59 -1.11 22.70
N CYS A 71 -9.40 -1.15 21.65
CA CYS A 71 -10.73 -0.54 21.63
C CYS A 71 -11.82 -1.43 22.26
N GLU A 72 -11.53 -2.73 22.39
CA GLU A 72 -12.33 -3.69 23.19
C GLU A 72 -12.07 -3.53 24.69
#